data_AF-A0A2N1QYS4-F1
#
_entry.id   AF-A0A2N1QYS4-F1
#
_cell.length_a   1.000
_cell.length_b   1.000
_cell.length_c   1.000
_cell.angle_alpha   90.00
_cell.angle_beta   90.00
_cell.angle_gamma   90.00
#
_symmetry.space_group_name_H-M   'P 1'
#
loop_
_entity.id
_entity.type
_entity.pdbx_description
1 polymer ?
#
loop_
_entity_poly.entity_id
_entity_poly.type
_entity_poly.pdbx_seq_one_letter_code
_entity_poly.pdbx_strand_id
1 'polypeptide(L)'
;MTTKSALSKKKGARNIRHIVQAAFFVLVAVTATAGALAEKGIAIPFIPEASLHAICPFGGVVSFWQLLNFGTLVKKVHESAVVLAVLGLFLALLFGPVICGWVCPFGTFQEWIGKLGTKLFGKKYNNFVPSKLDKVLRYLRYLVLAWVSYMTIISGKLIFQDYDPYFALFNFWSSEVAVTGFVALGLVIVLSLFVERPFCKYACPYGAFQGIFNLFRVFGIRRNAPTCISCNKCNKACPMNIEVSTSKVVRDHQCISCLECTSDAACPVPATVDMLALPGRVKDSFTKPAPKGKRGDIQTTADKE
;
A
#
# COMPACT_ATOMS: atom_id res chain seq x y z
N MET A 1 -26.82 21.14 10.62
CA MET A 1 -25.79 21.62 9.67
C MET A 1 -24.43 20.90 9.76
N THR A 2 -24.18 20.01 10.73
CA THR A 2 -22.86 19.38 11.00
C THR A 2 -22.52 18.14 10.16
N THR A 3 -23.51 17.44 9.59
CA THR A 3 -23.27 16.21 8.80
C THR A 3 -22.69 16.47 7.40
N LYS A 4 -23.11 17.55 6.72
CA LYS A 4 -22.59 17.90 5.38
C LYS A 4 -21.12 18.36 5.42
N SER A 5 -20.69 19.10 6.45
CA SER A 5 -19.29 19.55 6.54
C SER A 5 -18.32 18.41 6.87
N ALA A 6 -18.70 17.49 7.75
CA ALA A 6 -17.95 16.25 8.00
C ALA A 6 -17.95 15.34 6.74
N LEU A 7 -19.08 15.27 6.04
CA LEU A 7 -19.26 14.80 4.65
C LEU A 7 -18.13 15.22 3.70
N SER A 8 -18.04 16.53 3.53
CA SER A 8 -17.13 17.21 2.60
C SER A 8 -15.66 17.02 2.99
N LYS A 9 -15.33 17.10 4.29
CA LYS A 9 -13.96 16.91 4.80
C LYS A 9 -13.44 15.50 4.54
N LYS A 10 -14.31 14.47 4.67
CA LYS A 10 -13.96 13.07 4.33
C LYS A 10 -13.65 12.86 2.86
N LYS A 11 -14.40 13.55 1.99
CA LYS A 11 -14.19 13.48 0.53
C LYS A 11 -12.85 14.12 0.12
N GLY A 12 -12.47 15.22 0.78
CA GLY A 12 -11.19 15.91 0.55
C GLY A 12 -9.96 15.04 0.86
N ALA A 13 -9.92 14.40 2.03
CA ALA A 13 -8.80 13.55 2.44
C ALA A 13 -8.61 12.33 1.52
N ARG A 14 -9.72 11.69 1.11
CA ARG A 14 -9.69 10.56 0.15
C ARG A 14 -9.18 10.99 -1.22
N ASN A 15 -9.53 12.19 -1.67
CA ASN A 15 -9.11 12.70 -2.97
C ASN A 15 -7.60 13.00 -3.02
N ILE A 16 -7.00 13.48 -1.92
CA ILE A 16 -5.56 13.76 -1.86
C ILE A 16 -4.74 12.49 -2.14
N ARG A 17 -5.10 11.35 -1.52
CA ARG A 17 -4.41 10.07 -1.76
C ARG A 17 -4.41 9.70 -3.24
N HIS A 18 -5.57 9.77 -3.88
CA HIS A 18 -5.69 9.42 -5.30
C HIS A 18 -4.97 10.41 -6.22
N ILE A 19 -4.92 11.70 -5.87
CA ILE A 19 -4.14 12.71 -6.59
C ILE A 19 -2.65 12.37 -6.51
N VAL A 20 -2.13 12.08 -5.31
CA VAL A 20 -0.71 11.71 -5.11
C VAL A 20 -0.38 10.44 -5.89
N GLN A 21 -1.21 9.39 -5.77
CA GLN A 21 -1.05 8.14 -6.51
C GLN A 21 -1.02 8.36 -8.03
N ALA A 22 -1.94 9.16 -8.57
CA ALA A 22 -1.98 9.47 -9.99
C ALA A 22 -0.76 10.27 -10.45
N ALA A 23 -0.33 11.26 -9.66
CA ALA A 23 0.85 12.06 -9.96
C ALA A 23 2.12 11.19 -10.03
N PHE A 24 2.33 10.30 -9.07
CA PHE A 24 3.47 9.37 -9.09
C PHE A 24 3.37 8.33 -10.21
N PHE A 25 2.16 7.84 -10.51
CA PHE A 25 1.95 6.94 -11.66
C PHE A 25 2.34 7.60 -12.98
N VAL A 26 1.88 8.84 -13.21
CA VAL A 26 2.23 9.62 -14.41
C VAL A 26 3.72 9.90 -14.46
N LEU A 27 4.33 10.31 -13.33
CA LEU A 27 5.78 10.55 -13.25
C LEU A 27 6.57 9.31 -13.69
N VAL A 28 6.27 8.14 -13.11
CA VAL A 28 6.97 6.89 -13.43
C VAL A 28 6.71 6.45 -14.87
N ALA A 29 5.48 6.60 -15.36
CA ALA A 29 5.15 6.28 -16.75
C ALA A 29 5.93 7.17 -17.72
N VAL A 30 6.01 8.49 -17.47
CA VAL A 30 6.78 9.43 -18.29
C VAL A 30 8.26 9.07 -18.29
N THR A 31 8.87 8.83 -17.12
CA THR A 31 10.29 8.44 -17.04
C THR A 31 10.57 7.12 -17.76
N ALA A 32 9.68 6.14 -17.64
CA ALA A 32 9.82 4.86 -18.31
C ALA A 32 9.73 5.02 -19.83
N THR A 33 8.75 5.79 -20.33
CA THR A 33 8.60 6.05 -21.77
C THR A 33 9.77 6.83 -22.34
N ALA A 34 10.32 7.80 -21.58
CA ALA A 34 11.48 8.57 -21.99
C ALA A 34 12.73 7.69 -22.11
N GLY A 35 12.97 6.78 -21.16
CA GLY A 35 14.07 5.81 -21.23
C GLY A 35 14.01 4.94 -22.48
N ALA A 36 12.82 4.43 -22.83
CA ALA A 36 12.68 3.64 -24.05
C ALA A 36 12.69 4.46 -25.35
N LEU A 37 12.39 5.76 -25.29
CA LEU A 37 12.56 6.66 -26.43
C LEU A 37 14.04 6.99 -26.66
N ALA A 38 14.82 7.11 -25.58
CA ALA A 38 16.26 7.25 -25.63
C ALA A 38 16.95 6.02 -26.25
N GLU A 39 16.49 4.80 -25.92
CA GLU A 39 16.93 3.56 -26.60
C GLU A 39 16.65 3.56 -28.10
N LYS A 40 15.63 4.31 -28.55
CA LYS A 40 15.29 4.50 -29.97
C LYS A 40 15.97 5.73 -30.61
N GLY A 41 16.90 6.39 -29.91
CA GLY A 41 17.69 7.51 -30.41
C GLY A 41 17.03 8.89 -30.31
N ILE A 42 15.91 9.04 -29.59
CA ILE A 42 15.22 10.32 -29.38
C ILE A 42 15.47 10.77 -27.93
N ALA A 43 16.51 11.57 -27.71
CA ALA A 43 16.82 12.14 -26.41
C ALA A 43 15.96 13.38 -26.12
N ILE A 44 15.20 13.36 -25.02
CA ILE A 44 14.44 14.52 -24.54
C ILE A 44 15.26 15.21 -23.43
N PRO A 45 15.81 16.42 -23.65
CA PRO A 45 16.78 17.03 -22.75
C PRO A 45 16.24 17.43 -21.36
N PHE A 46 14.92 17.39 -21.15
CA PHE A 46 14.26 17.82 -19.91
C PHE A 46 13.77 16.69 -19.00
N ILE A 47 13.87 15.42 -19.43
CA ILE A 47 13.44 14.28 -18.61
C ILE A 47 14.70 13.53 -18.18
N PRO A 48 14.98 13.39 -16.88
CA PRO A 48 16.09 12.57 -16.45
C PRO A 48 15.86 11.14 -16.94
N GLU A 49 16.86 10.58 -17.64
CA GLU A 49 16.95 9.15 -17.98
C GLU A 49 17.15 8.33 -16.69
N ALA A 50 16.16 8.39 -15.81
CA ALA A 50 16.14 7.62 -14.58
C ALA A 50 15.72 6.20 -14.97
N SER A 51 16.68 5.29 -15.01
CA SER A 51 16.41 3.86 -15.06
C SER A 51 15.42 3.52 -13.94
N LEU A 52 14.39 2.70 -14.22
CA LEU A 52 13.39 2.33 -13.21
C LEU A 52 14.00 1.73 -11.93
N HIS A 53 15.23 1.20 -12.04
CA HIS A 53 16.04 0.72 -10.94
C HIS A 53 16.47 1.81 -9.95
N ALA A 54 16.65 3.06 -10.40
CA ALA A 54 16.92 4.19 -9.53
C ALA A 54 15.70 4.57 -8.67
N ILE A 55 14.49 4.34 -9.19
CA ILE A 55 13.22 4.71 -8.51
C ILE A 55 12.71 3.57 -7.62
N CYS A 56 13.20 2.34 -7.79
CA CYS A 56 12.80 1.19 -6.97
C CYS A 56 13.68 1.06 -5.71
N PRO A 57 13.20 1.48 -4.52
CA PRO A 57 13.97 1.40 -3.27
C PRO A 57 14.32 -0.03 -2.83
N PHE A 58 13.77 -1.08 -3.47
CA PHE A 58 14.15 -2.47 -3.20
C PHE A 58 15.58 -2.79 -3.66
N GLY A 59 16.01 -2.26 -4.81
CA GLY A 59 17.36 -2.46 -5.33
C GLY A 59 18.42 -1.89 -4.39
N GLY A 60 18.12 -0.75 -3.75
CA GLY A 60 19.01 -0.13 -2.76
C GLY A 60 19.16 -0.95 -1.47
N VAL A 61 18.12 -1.64 -0.99
CA VAL A 61 18.21 -2.46 0.23
C VAL A 61 19.12 -3.69 0.03
N VAL A 62 18.95 -4.40 -1.08
CA VAL A 62 19.79 -5.59 -1.39
C VAL A 62 21.23 -5.17 -1.68
N SER A 63 21.41 -4.05 -2.40
CA SER A 63 22.74 -3.50 -2.70
C SER A 63 23.46 -2.97 -1.46
N PHE A 64 22.75 -2.40 -0.50
CA PHE A 64 23.33 -1.97 0.77
C PHE A 64 23.86 -3.17 1.58
N TRP A 65 23.13 -4.29 1.59
CA TRP A 65 23.58 -5.50 2.27
C TRP A 65 24.81 -6.15 1.60
N GLN A 66 24.88 -6.13 0.27
CA GLN A 66 26.05 -6.59 -0.48
C GLN A 66 27.26 -5.66 -0.32
N LEU A 67 27.04 -4.33 -0.26
CA LEU A 67 28.10 -3.36 0.00
C LEU A 67 28.74 -3.58 1.38
N LEU A 68 27.94 -3.86 2.41
CA LEU A 68 28.43 -4.09 3.77
C LEU A 68 29.19 -5.41 3.94
N ASN A 69 28.79 -6.49 3.26
CA ASN A 69 29.41 -7.80 3.44
C ASN A 69 30.52 -8.12 2.43
N PHE A 70 30.39 -7.62 1.19
CA PHE A 70 31.26 -8.01 0.07
C PHE A 70 31.98 -6.83 -0.57
N GLY A 71 31.81 -5.59 -0.07
CA GLY A 71 32.48 -4.40 -0.58
C GLY A 71 32.17 -4.06 -2.04
N THR A 72 31.14 -4.67 -2.63
CA THR A 72 30.80 -4.55 -4.05
C THR A 72 29.37 -4.04 -4.22
N LEU A 73 29.20 -3.02 -5.05
CA LEU A 73 27.88 -2.58 -5.51
C LEU A 73 27.40 -3.55 -6.60
N VAL A 74 26.12 -3.94 -6.55
CA VAL A 74 25.50 -4.70 -7.63
C VAL A 74 25.65 -3.91 -8.92
N LYS A 75 26.18 -4.55 -9.96
CA LYS A 75 26.26 -3.97 -11.31
C LYS A 75 24.84 -3.50 -11.69
N LYS A 76 24.65 -2.18 -11.83
CA LYS A 76 23.40 -1.43 -12.14
C LYS A 76 22.77 -0.58 -11.01
N VAL A 77 23.36 -0.47 -9.82
CA VAL A 77 22.76 0.38 -8.74
C VAL A 77 23.56 1.68 -8.54
N HIS A 78 22.91 2.80 -8.89
CA HIS A 78 23.45 4.16 -8.67
C HIS A 78 23.41 4.54 -7.19
N GLU A 79 24.29 5.46 -6.76
CA GLU A 79 24.34 6.02 -5.39
C GLU A 79 22.97 6.56 -4.92
N SER A 80 22.16 7.08 -5.84
CA SER A 80 20.81 7.58 -5.59
C SER A 80 19.84 6.52 -5.04
N ALA A 81 20.02 5.25 -5.40
CA ALA A 81 19.17 4.16 -4.92
C ALA A 81 19.40 3.86 -3.42
N VAL A 82 20.62 4.08 -2.93
CA VAL A 82 20.95 3.90 -1.50
C VAL A 82 20.26 5.00 -0.68
N VAL A 83 20.31 6.25 -1.14
CA VAL A 83 19.64 7.38 -0.48
C VAL A 83 18.13 7.14 -0.40
N LEU A 84 17.50 6.69 -1.50
CA LEU A 84 16.07 6.37 -1.52
C LEU A 84 15.71 5.17 -0.64
N ALA A 85 16.59 4.16 -0.55
CA ALA A 85 16.40 3.03 0.35
C ALA A 85 16.48 3.45 1.83
N VAL A 86 17.46 4.28 2.21
CA VAL A 86 17.60 4.81 3.57
C VAL A 86 16.41 5.68 3.94
N LEU A 87 16.00 6.60 3.06
CA LEU A 87 14.83 7.43 3.27
C LEU A 87 13.55 6.59 3.37
N GLY A 88 13.39 5.60 2.48
CA GLY A 88 12.25 4.69 2.50
C GLY A 88 12.17 3.85 3.76
N LEU A 89 13.31 3.39 4.28
CA LEU A 89 13.42 2.67 5.54
C LEU A 89 13.11 3.57 6.74
N PHE A 90 13.62 4.80 6.74
CA PHE A 90 13.30 5.80 7.76
C PHE A 90 11.80 6.10 7.81
N LEU A 91 11.17 6.32 6.65
CA LEU A 91 9.73 6.49 6.53
C LEU A 91 8.96 5.24 6.99
N ALA A 92 9.46 4.03 6.66
CA ALA A 92 8.86 2.77 7.10
C ALA A 92 8.92 2.62 8.63
N LEU A 93 10.00 3.04 9.27
CA LEU A 93 10.13 3.02 10.72
C LEU A 93 9.22 4.07 11.40
N LEU A 94 9.02 5.22 10.77
CA LEU A 94 8.13 6.25 11.32
C LEU A 94 6.66 5.88 11.13
N PHE A 95 6.21 5.67 9.89
CA PHE A 95 4.78 5.58 9.53
C PHE A 95 4.34 4.18 9.10
N GLY A 96 5.25 3.21 9.04
CA GLY A 96 5.04 1.94 8.35
C GLY A 96 5.16 2.08 6.82
N PRO A 97 4.71 1.08 6.05
CA PRO A 97 4.81 1.00 4.58
C PRO A 97 3.99 2.05 3.80
N VAL A 98 4.15 3.34 4.10
CA VAL A 98 3.40 4.45 3.50
C VAL A 98 3.64 4.57 2.00
N ILE A 99 4.85 4.22 1.53
CA ILE A 99 5.22 4.19 0.12
C ILE A 99 4.30 3.24 -0.66
N CYS A 100 4.03 2.04 -0.13
CA CYS A 100 3.14 1.05 -0.75
C CYS A 100 1.68 1.53 -0.87
N GLY A 101 1.24 2.39 0.06
CA GLY A 101 -0.11 2.95 0.08
C GLY A 101 -0.31 4.20 -0.78
N TRP A 102 0.70 5.07 -0.84
CA TRP A 102 0.58 6.43 -1.40
C TRP A 102 1.37 6.66 -2.69
N VAL A 103 2.53 6.02 -2.83
CA VAL A 103 3.51 6.35 -3.89
C VAL A 103 3.61 5.25 -4.93
N CYS A 104 3.46 3.99 -4.53
CA CYS A 104 3.67 2.82 -5.40
C CYS A 104 2.71 2.85 -6.62
N PRO A 105 3.24 2.98 -7.85
CA PRO A 105 2.39 3.14 -9.03
C PRO A 105 1.78 1.80 -9.47
N PHE A 106 2.46 0.67 -9.23
CA PHE A 106 1.88 -0.66 -9.46
C PHE A 106 0.79 -1.03 -8.45
N GLY A 107 0.90 -0.53 -7.22
CA GLY A 107 -0.19 -0.60 -6.25
C GLY A 107 -1.41 0.18 -6.71
N THR A 108 -1.19 1.39 -7.25
CA THR A 108 -2.23 2.25 -7.82
C THR A 108 -2.91 1.59 -9.02
N PHE A 109 -2.13 0.99 -9.92
CA PHE A 109 -2.64 0.24 -11.07
C PHE A 109 -3.57 -0.90 -10.63
N GLN A 110 -3.18 -1.68 -9.62
CA GLN A 110 -4.03 -2.74 -9.06
C GLN A 110 -5.29 -2.17 -8.38
N GLU A 111 -5.24 -1.00 -7.74
CA GLU A 111 -6.45 -0.34 -7.19
C GLU A 111 -7.41 0.09 -8.30
N TRP A 112 -6.92 0.56 -9.45
CA TRP A 112 -7.77 0.93 -10.57
C TRP A 112 -8.47 -0.29 -11.17
N ILE A 113 -7.76 -1.39 -11.36
CA ILE A 113 -8.36 -2.66 -11.76
C ILE A 113 -9.33 -3.15 -10.69
N GLY A 114 -9.00 -2.97 -9.41
CA GLY A 114 -9.88 -3.33 -8.31
C GLY A 114 -11.19 -2.53 -8.26
N LYS A 115 -11.16 -1.24 -8.63
CA LYS A 115 -12.37 -0.42 -8.82
C LYS A 115 -13.25 -0.98 -9.94
N LEU A 116 -12.65 -1.46 -11.02
CA LEU A 116 -13.37 -2.16 -12.09
C LEU A 116 -13.96 -3.48 -11.57
N GLY A 117 -13.18 -4.29 -10.84
CA GLY A 117 -13.66 -5.51 -10.19
C GLY A 117 -14.81 -5.26 -9.21
N THR A 118 -14.74 -4.18 -8.43
CA THR A 118 -15.83 -3.76 -7.53
C THR A 118 -17.11 -3.41 -8.30
N LYS A 119 -16.98 -2.79 -9.48
CA LYS A 119 -18.13 -2.47 -10.34
C LYS A 119 -18.76 -3.74 -10.95
N LEU A 120 -17.94 -4.75 -11.26
CA LEU A 120 -18.39 -6.01 -11.86
C LEU A 120 -18.99 -6.98 -10.82
N PHE A 121 -18.34 -7.15 -9.67
CA PHE A 121 -18.71 -8.16 -8.66
C PHE A 121 -19.40 -7.58 -7.41
N GLY A 122 -19.54 -6.25 -7.32
CA GLY A 122 -20.25 -5.56 -6.26
C GLY A 122 -19.74 -5.93 -4.85
N LYS A 123 -20.65 -6.36 -3.98
CA LYS A 123 -20.36 -6.69 -2.57
C LYS A 123 -19.50 -7.96 -2.40
N LYS A 124 -19.34 -8.79 -3.44
CA LYS A 124 -18.52 -10.01 -3.39
C LYS A 124 -17.03 -9.72 -3.63
N TYR A 125 -16.71 -8.56 -4.21
CA TYR A 125 -15.33 -8.16 -4.46
C TYR A 125 -14.50 -8.16 -3.16
N ASN A 126 -13.25 -8.58 -3.27
CA ASN A 126 -12.30 -8.71 -2.16
C ASN A 126 -12.71 -9.70 -1.04
N ASN A 127 -13.72 -10.55 -1.27
CA ASN A 127 -14.17 -11.63 -0.37
C ASN A 127 -14.25 -13.01 -1.06
N PHE A 128 -13.69 -13.15 -2.26
CA PHE A 128 -13.67 -14.44 -2.99
C PHE A 128 -12.75 -15.47 -2.32
N VAL A 129 -11.68 -15.03 -1.67
CA VAL A 129 -10.74 -15.91 -0.97
C VAL A 129 -11.23 -16.09 0.48
N PRO A 130 -11.42 -17.33 0.96
CA PRO A 130 -11.86 -17.56 2.34
C PRO A 130 -10.80 -17.06 3.33
N SER A 131 -11.25 -16.49 4.45
CA SER A 131 -10.39 -15.80 5.43
C SER A 131 -9.23 -16.64 5.96
N LYS A 132 -9.41 -17.96 6.09
CA LYS A 132 -8.35 -18.89 6.49
C LYS A 132 -7.25 -19.00 5.43
N LEU A 133 -7.63 -19.17 4.16
CA LEU A 133 -6.69 -19.26 3.05
C LEU A 133 -5.97 -17.93 2.85
N ASP A 134 -6.70 -16.82 2.94
CA ASP A 134 -6.14 -15.47 2.82
C ASP A 134 -5.05 -15.22 3.87
N LYS A 135 -5.24 -15.66 5.11
CA LYS A 135 -4.23 -15.56 6.18
C LYS A 135 -2.95 -16.33 5.85
N VAL A 136 -3.07 -17.53 5.28
CA VAL A 136 -1.90 -18.35 4.88
C VAL A 136 -1.19 -17.73 3.67
N LEU A 137 -1.94 -17.35 2.65
CA LEU A 137 -1.41 -16.77 1.42
C LEU A 137 -0.67 -15.45 1.65
N ARG A 138 -1.07 -14.66 2.66
CA ARG A 138 -0.35 -13.45 3.09
C ARG A 138 1.09 -13.71 3.52
N TYR A 139 1.45 -14.93 3.93
CA TYR A 139 2.82 -15.27 4.28
C TYR A 139 3.67 -15.69 3.07
N LEU A 140 3.05 -16.00 1.92
CA LEU A 140 3.75 -16.38 0.70
C LEU A 140 4.75 -15.30 0.25
N ARG A 141 4.44 -14.02 0.45
CA ARG A 141 5.36 -12.92 0.10
C ARG A 141 6.69 -12.97 0.87
N TYR A 142 6.73 -13.57 2.05
CA TYR A 142 7.97 -13.78 2.80
C TYR A 142 8.79 -14.94 2.24
N LEU A 143 8.12 -15.98 1.70
CA LEU A 143 8.80 -17.03 0.93
C LEU A 143 9.40 -16.44 -0.35
N VAL A 144 8.66 -15.58 -1.06
CA VAL A 144 9.20 -14.85 -2.23
C VAL A 144 10.38 -13.97 -1.82
N LEU A 145 10.28 -13.23 -0.71
CA LEU A 145 11.40 -12.42 -0.21
C LEU A 145 12.63 -13.26 0.13
N ALA A 146 12.46 -14.40 0.80
CA ALA A 146 13.55 -15.31 1.15
C ALA A 146 14.20 -15.90 -0.11
N TRP A 147 13.38 -16.35 -1.06
CA TRP A 147 13.83 -16.87 -2.35
C TRP A 147 14.61 -15.83 -3.16
N VAL A 148 14.06 -14.63 -3.32
CA VAL A 148 14.71 -13.54 -4.07
C VAL A 148 16.02 -13.14 -3.42
N SER A 149 16.04 -13.01 -2.08
CA SER A 149 17.27 -12.71 -1.34
C SER A 149 18.33 -13.79 -1.56
N TYR A 150 17.96 -15.07 -1.39
CA TYR A 150 18.87 -16.20 -1.58
C TYR A 150 19.45 -16.26 -3.01
N MET A 151 18.58 -16.15 -4.02
CA MET A 151 18.99 -16.17 -5.42
C MET A 151 19.86 -14.98 -5.80
N THR A 152 19.60 -13.80 -5.24
CA THR A 152 20.42 -12.61 -5.50
C THR A 152 21.81 -12.74 -4.88
N ILE A 153 21.91 -13.34 -3.68
CA ILE A 153 23.20 -13.57 -3.01
C ILE A 153 24.09 -14.52 -3.83
N ILE A 154 23.52 -15.60 -4.36
CA ILE A 154 24.30 -16.60 -5.12
C ILE A 154 24.66 -16.10 -6.52
N SER A 155 23.70 -15.49 -7.23
CA SER A 155 23.91 -15.11 -8.63
C SER A 155 24.62 -13.76 -8.81
N GLY A 156 24.64 -12.91 -7.77
CA GLY A 156 25.10 -11.53 -7.88
C GLY A 156 24.28 -10.66 -8.84
N LYS A 157 23.11 -11.14 -9.29
CA LYS A 157 22.19 -10.48 -10.21
C LYS A 157 20.80 -10.43 -9.62
N LEU A 158 20.03 -9.41 -9.98
CA LEU A 158 18.66 -9.24 -9.52
C LEU A 158 17.68 -10.09 -10.34
N ILE A 159 17.70 -11.42 -10.15
CA ILE A 159 16.87 -12.40 -10.89
C ILE A 159 15.37 -12.08 -10.82
N PHE A 160 14.93 -11.43 -9.75
CA PHE A 160 13.54 -11.03 -9.59
C PHE A 160 13.02 -10.14 -10.73
N GLN A 161 13.91 -9.41 -11.42
CA GLN A 161 13.53 -8.55 -12.55
C GLN A 161 12.77 -9.31 -13.65
N ASP A 162 13.14 -10.57 -13.92
CA ASP A 162 12.52 -11.39 -14.97
C ASP A 162 11.11 -11.85 -14.59
N TYR A 163 10.77 -11.81 -13.31
CA TYR A 163 9.48 -12.23 -12.75
C TYR A 163 8.65 -11.06 -12.22
N ASP A 164 9.16 -9.83 -12.31
CA ASP A 164 8.54 -8.66 -11.70
C ASP A 164 7.45 -8.06 -12.62
N PRO A 165 6.16 -8.17 -12.24
CA PRO A 165 5.08 -7.57 -13.02
C PRO A 165 5.15 -6.03 -13.00
N TYR A 166 5.82 -5.41 -12.02
CA TYR A 166 6.08 -3.97 -12.04
C TYR A 166 6.99 -3.62 -13.22
N PHE A 167 8.10 -4.35 -13.38
CA PHE A 167 9.05 -4.12 -14.48
C PHE A 167 8.38 -4.36 -15.84
N ALA A 168 7.61 -5.44 -15.96
CA ALA A 168 6.86 -5.75 -17.17
C ALA A 168 5.80 -4.69 -17.51
N LEU A 169 5.11 -4.11 -16.51
CA LEU A 169 4.10 -3.08 -16.74
C LEU A 169 4.70 -1.80 -17.32
N PHE A 170 5.84 -1.35 -16.80
CA PHE A 170 6.46 -0.09 -17.24
C PHE A 170 7.45 -0.25 -18.38
N ASN A 171 7.82 -1.46 -18.77
CA ASN A 171 8.66 -1.71 -19.94
C ASN A 171 7.93 -2.55 -20.99
N PHE A 172 6.59 -2.51 -21.01
CA PHE A 172 5.80 -3.37 -21.90
C PHE A 172 6.09 -3.15 -23.40
N TRP A 173 6.65 -1.99 -23.74
CA TRP A 173 7.06 -1.61 -25.10
C TRP A 173 8.51 -1.97 -25.43
N SER A 174 9.30 -2.45 -24.45
CA SER A 174 10.68 -2.87 -24.64
C SER A 174 10.75 -4.37 -24.90
N SER A 175 11.61 -4.78 -25.83
CA SER A 175 11.90 -6.18 -26.12
C SER A 175 12.76 -6.86 -25.05
N GLU A 176 13.23 -6.11 -24.04
CA GLU A 176 14.06 -6.65 -22.94
C GLU A 176 13.26 -7.40 -21.87
N VAL A 177 11.93 -7.36 -21.91
CA VAL A 177 11.09 -7.98 -20.88
C VAL A 177 10.95 -9.49 -21.15
N ALA A 178 11.34 -10.30 -20.17
CA ALA A 178 11.17 -11.75 -20.22
C ALA A 178 9.68 -12.15 -20.34
N VAL A 179 9.40 -13.23 -21.06
CA VAL A 179 8.04 -13.79 -21.22
C VAL A 179 7.39 -14.06 -19.86
N THR A 180 8.19 -14.50 -18.88
CA THR A 180 7.77 -14.73 -17.49
C THR A 180 7.18 -13.48 -16.82
N GLY A 181 7.73 -12.29 -17.09
CA GLY A 181 7.24 -11.02 -16.55
C GLY A 181 5.87 -10.65 -17.12
N PHE A 182 5.64 -10.87 -18.41
CA PHE A 182 4.32 -10.66 -19.03
C PHE A 182 3.27 -11.64 -18.52
N VAL A 183 3.63 -12.92 -18.35
CA VAL A 183 2.75 -13.92 -17.75
C VAL A 183 2.39 -13.53 -16.32
N ALA A 184 3.36 -13.10 -15.52
CA ALA A 184 3.12 -12.62 -14.15
C ALA A 184 2.20 -11.39 -14.14
N LEU A 185 2.42 -10.41 -15.04
CA LEU A 185 1.58 -9.23 -15.16
C LEU A 185 0.14 -9.59 -15.54
N GLY A 186 -0.04 -10.44 -16.56
CA GLY A 186 -1.36 -10.90 -16.99
C GLY A 186 -2.11 -11.60 -15.86
N LEU A 187 -1.42 -12.49 -15.13
CA LEU A 187 -1.97 -13.17 -13.95
C LEU A 187 -2.37 -12.17 -12.86
N VAL A 188 -1.53 -11.16 -12.56
CA VAL A 188 -1.88 -10.12 -11.58
C VAL A 188 -3.08 -9.29 -12.02
N ILE A 189 -3.19 -8.94 -13.29
CA ILE A 189 -4.34 -8.19 -13.83
C ILE A 189 -5.62 -8.99 -13.62
N VAL A 190 -5.63 -10.27 -14.02
CA VAL A 190 -6.79 -11.16 -13.86
C VAL A 190 -7.15 -11.31 -12.39
N LEU A 191 -6.18 -11.59 -11.52
CA LEU A 191 -6.43 -11.72 -10.09
C LEU A 191 -6.91 -10.42 -9.44
N SER A 192 -6.47 -9.26 -9.94
CA SER A 192 -6.86 -7.94 -9.40
C SER A 192 -8.35 -7.64 -9.62
N LEU A 193 -9.00 -8.31 -10.56
CA LEU A 193 -10.45 -8.24 -10.76
C LEU A 193 -11.23 -8.93 -9.64
N PHE A 194 -10.64 -9.92 -8.96
CA PHE A 194 -11.30 -10.68 -7.89
C PHE A 194 -10.86 -10.25 -6.50
N VAL A 195 -9.57 -9.96 -6.32
CA VAL A 195 -8.94 -9.60 -5.04
C VAL A 195 -8.30 -8.22 -5.16
N GLU A 196 -8.34 -7.43 -4.10
CA GLU A 196 -7.70 -6.11 -4.09
C GLU A 196 -6.19 -6.26 -3.88
N ARG A 197 -5.40 -5.71 -4.82
CA ARG A 197 -3.92 -5.71 -4.78
C ARG A 197 -3.29 -7.11 -4.52
N PRO A 198 -3.60 -8.15 -5.32
CA PRO A 198 -3.17 -9.52 -5.06
C PRO A 198 -1.65 -9.68 -5.03
N PHE A 199 -0.91 -8.97 -5.87
CA PHE A 199 0.55 -9.03 -5.87
C PHE A 199 1.13 -8.44 -4.58
N CYS A 200 0.65 -7.27 -4.14
CA CYS A 200 1.10 -6.65 -2.89
C CYS A 200 0.76 -7.51 -1.66
N LYS A 201 -0.35 -8.24 -1.72
CA LYS A 201 -0.85 -9.08 -0.64
C LYS A 201 -0.08 -10.40 -0.51
N TYR A 202 0.25 -11.04 -1.64
CA TYR A 202 0.74 -12.42 -1.65
C TYR A 202 2.16 -12.63 -2.20
N ALA A 203 2.70 -11.75 -3.04
CA ALA A 203 3.95 -12.03 -3.75
C ALA A 203 5.02 -10.93 -3.65
N CYS A 204 4.66 -9.69 -3.32
CA CYS A 204 5.59 -8.56 -3.35
C CYS A 204 6.68 -8.67 -2.26
N PRO A 205 7.97 -8.89 -2.64
CA PRO A 205 9.06 -9.02 -1.66
C PRO A 205 9.33 -7.69 -0.95
N TYR A 206 9.22 -6.56 -1.66
CA TYR A 206 9.40 -5.23 -1.06
C TYR A 206 8.33 -4.92 -0.01
N GLY A 207 7.07 -5.27 -0.29
CA GLY A 207 5.97 -5.14 0.67
C GLY A 207 6.14 -6.05 1.88
N ALA A 208 6.73 -7.25 1.69
CA ALA A 208 7.09 -8.15 2.79
C ALA A 208 8.15 -7.52 3.70
N PHE A 209 9.22 -6.99 3.10
CA PHE A 209 10.32 -6.32 3.81
C PHE A 209 9.84 -5.10 4.59
N GLN A 210 9.18 -4.14 3.93
CA GLN A 210 8.62 -2.97 4.62
C GLN A 210 7.58 -3.36 5.67
N GLY A 211 6.80 -4.41 5.42
CA GLY A 211 5.76 -4.89 6.32
C GLY A 211 6.28 -5.31 7.69
N ILE A 212 7.55 -5.71 7.82
CA ILE A 212 8.18 -6.03 9.11
C ILE A 212 8.24 -4.79 10.01
N PHE A 213 8.50 -3.62 9.42
CA PHE A 213 8.58 -2.36 10.16
C PHE A 213 7.22 -1.91 10.75
N ASN A 214 6.09 -2.47 10.31
CA ASN A 214 4.80 -2.22 10.97
C ASN A 214 4.76 -2.66 12.44
N LEU A 215 5.60 -3.64 12.82
CA LEU A 215 5.69 -4.08 14.21
C LEU A 215 6.35 -3.01 15.10
N PHE A 216 7.36 -2.32 14.55
CA PHE A 216 8.21 -1.37 15.26
C PHE A 216 7.83 0.10 15.02
N ARG A 217 6.86 0.38 14.14
CA ARG A 217 6.56 1.76 13.75
C ARG A 217 6.17 2.66 14.91
N VAL A 218 6.66 3.90 14.88
CA VAL A 218 6.40 4.92 15.90
C VAL A 218 4.98 5.47 15.77
N PHE A 219 4.59 5.82 14.54
CA PHE A 219 3.30 6.39 14.19
C PHE A 219 2.39 5.32 13.58
N GLY A 220 1.54 4.78 14.44
CA GLY A 220 0.59 3.73 14.08
C GLY A 220 -0.85 4.22 14.01
N ILE A 221 -1.67 3.51 13.24
CA ILE A 221 -3.12 3.65 13.28
C ILE A 221 -3.62 3.07 14.60
N ARG A 222 -4.33 3.88 15.39
CA ARG A 222 -4.86 3.51 16.71
C ARG A 222 -6.37 3.62 16.72
N ARG A 223 -7.02 2.67 17.39
CA ARG A 223 -8.45 2.66 17.64
C ARG A 223 -8.73 3.07 19.09
N ASN A 224 -9.62 4.03 19.26
CA ASN A 224 -10.19 4.39 20.55
C ASN A 224 -11.39 3.48 20.83
N ALA A 225 -11.25 2.55 21.79
CA ALA A 225 -12.29 1.59 22.13
C ALA A 225 -13.58 2.25 22.69
N PRO A 226 -13.50 3.22 23.63
CA PRO A 226 -14.66 3.95 24.12
C PRO A 226 -15.55 4.62 23.07
N THR A 227 -14.98 5.14 21.98
CA THR A 227 -15.78 5.84 20.94
C THR A 227 -16.24 4.89 19.82
N CYS A 228 -15.82 3.63 19.84
CA CYS A 228 -16.09 2.67 18.78
C CYS A 228 -17.46 2.01 18.94
N ILE A 229 -18.32 2.15 17.92
CA ILE A 229 -19.66 1.52 17.84
C ILE A 229 -19.64 0.13 17.16
N SER A 230 -18.48 -0.48 16.99
CA SER A 230 -18.29 -1.84 16.43
C SER A 230 -18.98 -2.12 15.08
N CYS A 231 -19.12 -1.10 14.22
CA CYS A 231 -19.82 -1.21 12.92
C CYS A 231 -19.05 -1.96 11.81
N ASN A 232 -17.79 -2.37 12.06
CA ASN A 232 -16.90 -3.08 11.11
C ASN A 232 -16.65 -2.38 9.76
N LYS A 233 -17.00 -1.10 9.61
CA LYS A 233 -16.73 -0.33 8.38
C LYS A 233 -15.24 -0.15 8.09
N CYS A 234 -14.42 -0.03 9.13
CA CYS A 234 -12.95 0.04 8.99
C CYS A 234 -12.35 -1.23 8.38
N ASN A 235 -12.86 -2.42 8.73
CA ASN A 235 -12.41 -3.69 8.16
C ASN A 235 -12.76 -3.77 6.67
N LYS A 236 -13.99 -3.38 6.31
CA LYS A 236 -14.47 -3.37 4.92
C LYS A 236 -13.74 -2.34 4.04
N ALA A 237 -13.28 -1.23 4.62
CA ALA A 237 -12.54 -0.20 3.91
C ALA A 237 -11.04 -0.53 3.76
N CYS A 238 -10.53 -1.53 4.48
CA CYS A 238 -9.12 -1.89 4.40
C CYS A 238 -8.86 -2.71 3.12
N PRO A 239 -8.06 -2.21 2.16
CA PRO A 239 -7.79 -2.94 0.92
C PRO A 239 -7.05 -4.27 1.16
N MET A 240 -6.35 -4.36 2.29
CA MET A 240 -5.57 -5.54 2.69
C MET A 240 -6.37 -6.51 3.59
N ASN A 241 -7.68 -6.30 3.75
CA ASN A 241 -8.58 -7.09 4.60
C ASN A 241 -8.05 -7.29 6.05
N ILE A 242 -7.53 -6.23 6.67
CA ILE A 242 -7.03 -6.27 8.06
C ILE A 242 -8.18 -6.05 9.03
N GLU A 243 -8.16 -6.77 10.16
CA GLU A 243 -9.16 -6.60 11.21
C GLU A 243 -8.79 -5.41 12.14
N VAL A 244 -9.24 -4.23 11.75
CA VAL A 244 -9.00 -2.97 12.46
C VAL A 244 -9.95 -2.79 13.65
N SER A 245 -11.15 -3.38 13.59
CA SER A 245 -12.19 -3.22 14.64
C SER A 245 -11.83 -3.88 15.97
N THR A 246 -11.04 -4.95 15.96
CA THR A 246 -10.60 -5.68 17.16
C THR A 246 -9.31 -5.09 17.75
N SER A 247 -8.42 -4.61 16.89
CA SER A 247 -7.10 -4.10 17.27
C SER A 247 -7.16 -2.72 17.94
N LYS A 248 -6.45 -2.52 19.07
CA LYS A 248 -6.24 -1.18 19.68
C LYS A 248 -5.18 -0.38 18.90
N VAL A 249 -4.13 -1.06 18.44
CA VAL A 249 -3.08 -0.51 17.59
C VAL A 249 -2.90 -1.47 16.42
N VAL A 250 -2.99 -0.97 15.19
CA VAL A 250 -2.80 -1.80 14.00
C VAL A 250 -1.30 -2.05 13.80
N ARG A 251 -0.83 -3.23 14.16
CA ARG A 251 0.56 -3.70 13.94
C ARG A 251 0.64 -4.86 12.94
N ASP A 252 -0.39 -5.01 12.13
CA ASP A 252 -0.45 -6.05 11.11
C ASP A 252 0.62 -5.80 10.03
N HIS A 253 1.36 -6.85 9.69
CA HIS A 253 2.45 -6.79 8.73
C HIS A 253 1.98 -6.43 7.31
N GLN A 254 0.70 -6.62 6.98
CA GLN A 254 0.10 -6.23 5.70
C GLN A 254 -0.35 -4.76 5.65
N CYS A 255 -0.31 -4.02 6.77
CA CYS A 255 -0.77 -2.63 6.79
C CYS A 255 0.09 -1.75 5.88
N ILE A 256 -0.50 -1.15 4.85
CA ILE A 256 0.20 -0.23 3.91
C ILE A 256 0.05 1.25 4.29
N SER A 257 -0.44 1.55 5.50
CA SER A 257 -0.66 2.92 5.98
C SER A 257 -1.40 3.84 5.00
N CYS A 258 -2.37 3.28 4.26
CA CYS A 258 -3.20 4.02 3.29
C CYS A 258 -4.25 4.94 3.94
N LEU A 259 -4.48 4.79 5.25
CA LEU A 259 -5.43 5.57 6.05
C LEU A 259 -6.91 5.46 5.63
N GLU A 260 -7.28 4.57 4.71
CA GLU A 260 -8.69 4.43 4.29
C GLU A 260 -9.62 3.97 5.44
N CYS A 261 -9.07 3.31 6.46
CA CYS A 261 -9.82 2.88 7.63
C CYS A 261 -10.06 3.97 8.69
N THR A 262 -9.46 5.15 8.56
CA THR A 262 -9.54 6.21 9.58
C THR A 262 -10.90 6.89 9.64
N SER A 263 -11.14 7.68 10.68
CA SER A 263 -12.31 8.55 10.83
C SER A 263 -12.43 9.61 9.75
N ASP A 264 -11.32 10.00 9.12
CA ASP A 264 -11.29 10.91 7.98
C ASP A 264 -11.72 10.25 6.66
N ALA A 265 -11.73 8.92 6.56
CA ALA A 265 -12.08 8.23 5.32
C ALA A 265 -13.35 7.38 5.46
N ALA A 266 -13.34 6.32 6.27
CA ALA A 266 -14.41 5.34 6.33
C ALA A 266 -15.16 5.26 7.66
N CYS A 267 -14.47 5.47 8.80
CA CYS A 267 -15.12 5.31 10.10
C CYS A 267 -16.19 6.40 10.30
N PRO A 268 -17.44 6.04 10.66
CA PRO A 268 -18.54 7.00 10.76
C PRO A 268 -18.39 7.94 11.97
N VAL A 269 -17.78 7.45 13.05
CA VAL A 269 -17.58 8.21 14.28
C VAL A 269 -16.28 9.02 14.16
N PRO A 270 -16.31 10.34 14.43
CA PRO A 270 -15.12 11.17 14.38
C PRO A 270 -14.15 10.77 15.49
N ALA A 271 -12.85 10.86 15.20
CA ALA A 271 -11.77 10.67 16.15
C ALA A 271 -11.74 9.28 16.86
N THR A 272 -12.19 8.24 16.15
CA THR A 272 -12.23 6.85 16.66
C THR A 272 -11.06 6.03 16.13
N VAL A 273 -10.70 6.22 14.86
CA VAL A 273 -9.57 5.53 14.23
C VAL A 273 -8.70 6.59 13.59
N ASP A 274 -7.57 6.91 14.22
CA ASP A 274 -6.67 7.97 13.76
C ASP A 274 -5.22 7.49 13.76
N MET A 275 -4.39 8.16 12.96
CA MET A 275 -2.95 8.04 13.06
C MET A 275 -2.49 8.95 14.20
N LEU A 276 -2.07 8.35 15.32
CA LEU A 276 -1.60 9.13 16.47
C LEU A 276 -0.10 9.37 16.37
N ALA A 277 0.29 10.66 16.42
CA ALA A 277 1.67 11.05 16.61
C ALA A 277 2.11 10.75 18.06
N LEU A 278 3.08 9.83 18.22
CA LEU A 278 3.83 9.46 19.43
C LEU A 278 3.34 8.23 20.24
N PRO A 279 4.24 7.28 20.54
CA PRO A 279 4.03 6.25 21.56
C PRO A 279 4.25 6.88 22.95
N GLY A 280 3.27 6.76 23.84
CA GLY A 280 3.40 7.22 25.25
C GLY A 280 2.36 8.23 25.72
N ARG A 281 1.60 8.85 24.81
CA ARG A 281 0.46 9.72 25.18
C ARG A 281 -0.87 9.04 24.87
N VAL A 282 -1.11 7.89 25.50
CA VAL A 282 -2.47 7.36 25.71
C VAL A 282 -2.97 7.86 27.07
N LYS A 283 -2.87 9.16 27.30
CA LYS A 283 -3.65 9.84 28.32
C LYS A 283 -4.59 10.76 27.57
N ASP A 284 -5.83 10.31 27.48
CA ASP A 284 -7.02 11.17 27.54
C ASP A 284 -7.03 12.43 26.68
N SER A 285 -6.42 12.40 25.49
CA SER A 285 -6.58 13.50 24.52
C SER A 285 -8.01 13.57 23.94
N PHE A 286 -8.91 12.73 24.46
CA PHE A 286 -10.33 12.63 24.08
C PHE A 286 -11.29 13.02 25.22
N THR A 287 -10.84 13.68 26.30
CA THR A 287 -11.74 14.33 27.29
C THR A 287 -12.38 15.62 26.78
N LYS A 288 -12.82 15.64 25.52
CA LYS A 288 -13.99 16.44 25.16
C LYS A 288 -15.09 15.46 24.76
N PRO A 289 -16.08 15.20 25.63
CA PRO A 289 -17.27 14.48 25.20
C PRO A 289 -17.82 15.20 23.96
N ALA A 290 -18.16 14.43 22.93
CA ALA A 290 -18.96 14.95 21.83
C ALA A 290 -20.18 15.69 22.43
N PRO A 291 -20.54 16.88 21.93
CA PRO A 291 -21.74 17.55 22.38
C PRO A 291 -22.90 16.56 22.22
N LYS A 292 -23.60 16.26 23.31
CA LYS A 292 -24.75 15.36 23.36
C LYS A 292 -25.78 15.87 22.34
N GLY A 293 -25.76 15.32 21.14
CA GLY A 293 -26.87 15.43 20.20
C GLY A 293 -28.06 14.76 20.86
N LYS A 294 -29.11 15.54 21.12
CA LYS A 294 -30.34 15.09 21.77
C LYS A 294 -30.78 13.76 21.16
N ARG A 295 -30.88 12.77 22.04
CA ARG A 295 -31.53 11.49 21.79
C ARG A 295 -33.02 11.82 21.66
N GLY A 296 -33.48 12.01 20.43
CA GLY A 296 -34.89 12.16 20.10
C GLY A 296 -35.49 10.77 19.89
N ASP A 297 -36.15 10.30 20.94
CA ASP A 297 -37.41 9.53 20.95
C ASP A 297 -37.71 8.67 19.72
N ILE A 298 -37.49 7.37 19.87
CA ILE A 298 -38.29 6.36 19.19
C ILE A 298 -39.60 6.32 19.95
N GLN A 299 -40.59 7.09 19.50
CA GLN A 299 -41.98 6.97 19.95
C GLN A 299 -42.56 5.74 19.25
N THR A 300 -42.70 4.65 19.98
CA THR A 300 -43.66 3.58 19.69
C THR A 300 -45.08 4.14 19.91
N THR A 301 -45.87 4.20 18.85
CA THR A 301 -47.34 4.17 18.88
C THR A 301 -47.70 2.82 18.24
N ALA A 302 -47.99 1.77 19.01
CA ALA A 302 -49.29 1.46 19.62
C ALA A 302 -50.42 1.44 18.58
N ASP A 303 -50.89 0.23 18.24
CA ASP A 303 -52.29 -0.07 17.91
C ASP A 303 -52.53 -1.57 18.18
N LYS A 304 -53.17 -1.82 19.32
CA LYS A 304 -53.94 -3.02 19.67
C LYS A 304 -55.13 -2.51 20.47
N GLU A 305 -56.25 -2.31 19.79
CA GLU A 305 -57.60 -2.63 20.23
C GLU A 305 -58.34 -3.21 19.01
#